data_AF-A0A7S3GBF2-F1
#
_entry.id   AF-A0A7S3GBF2-F1
#
_cell.length_a   1.000
_cell.length_b   1.000
_cell.length_c   1.000
_cell.angle_alpha   90.00
_cell.angle_beta   90.00
_cell.angle_gamma   90.00
#
_symmetry.space_group_name_H-M   'P 1'
#
loop_
_entity.id
_entity.type
_entity.pdbx_description
1 polymer ?
#
loop_
_entity_poly.entity_id
_entity_poly.type
_entity_poly.pdbx_seq_one_letter_code
_entity_poly.pdbx_strand_id
1 'polypeptide(L)'
;VIHETVTALSTTEPLLSLQMFLQCAQAANAANFENAAYEFLTQAFILYEDNISDSKQQVQVIALFVGTLVTLTNFTKENYDTLITKTTQYAAKLLRKSDQCTAICQCSHLFWVPGFHEDAQRVLECLQRALKTADRCVNESPAKLFVEILNHCVFFFEKENPNISAKYISNFIALIDEQISSMDTEKDSDEAAEISKAYHETIAYIKQKSATEERYKEIAV
;
A
#
# COMPACT_ATOMS: atom_id res chain seq x y z
N VAL A 1 18.37 6.63 -27.12
CA VAL A 1 19.35 5.69 -26.51
C VAL A 1 18.74 4.89 -25.37
N ILE A 2 18.62 5.39 -24.12
CA ILE A 2 18.16 4.56 -22.98
C ILE A 2 16.77 3.96 -23.22
N HIS A 3 15.79 4.75 -23.66
CA HIS A 3 14.46 4.26 -24.01
C HIS A 3 14.52 3.11 -25.03
N GLU A 4 15.21 3.32 -26.16
CA GLU A 4 15.35 2.31 -27.22
C GLU A 4 16.05 1.03 -26.73
N THR A 5 17.06 1.16 -25.87
CA THR A 5 17.75 0.01 -25.28
C THR A 5 16.84 -0.81 -24.38
N VAL A 6 16.06 -0.14 -23.51
CA VAL A 6 15.11 -0.83 -22.62
C VAL A 6 13.96 -1.45 -23.43
N THR A 7 13.46 -0.77 -24.46
CA THR A 7 12.46 -1.35 -25.38
C THR A 7 12.99 -2.56 -26.15
N ALA A 8 14.26 -2.56 -26.57
CA ALA A 8 14.84 -3.73 -27.22
C ALA A 8 14.92 -4.92 -26.26
N LEU A 9 15.30 -4.67 -25.00
CA LEU A 9 15.40 -5.70 -23.95
C LEU A 9 14.05 -6.33 -23.61
N SER A 10 12.95 -5.58 -23.70
CA SER A 10 11.62 -6.05 -23.27
C SER A 10 11.09 -7.24 -24.06
N THR A 11 11.65 -7.49 -25.26
CA THR A 11 11.34 -8.67 -26.07
C THR A 11 11.90 -9.97 -25.48
N THR A 12 12.89 -9.88 -24.60
CA THR A 12 13.58 -11.03 -23.99
C THR A 12 13.38 -11.08 -22.49
N GLU A 13 13.44 -9.93 -21.81
CA GLU A 13 13.36 -9.80 -20.36
C GLU A 13 12.37 -8.68 -19.97
N PRO A 14 11.05 -8.93 -20.06
CA PRO A 14 10.02 -7.90 -19.86
C PRO A 14 9.99 -7.37 -18.43
N LEU A 15 10.17 -8.23 -17.42
CA LEU A 15 10.16 -7.83 -16.01
C LEU A 15 11.35 -6.91 -15.68
N LEU A 16 12.55 -7.26 -16.15
CA LEU A 16 13.74 -6.43 -15.98
C LEU A 16 13.58 -5.07 -16.68
N SER A 17 13.05 -5.09 -17.90
CA SER A 17 12.81 -3.87 -18.68
C SER A 17 11.81 -2.93 -17.98
N LEU A 18 10.75 -3.49 -17.41
CA LEU A 18 9.80 -2.75 -16.57
C LEU A 18 10.51 -2.09 -15.39
N GLN A 19 11.33 -2.83 -14.64
CA GLN A 19 12.10 -2.29 -13.52
C GLN A 19 13.05 -1.16 -13.97
N MET A 20 13.70 -1.32 -15.11
CA MET A 20 14.56 -0.28 -15.69
C MET A 20 13.77 0.97 -16.07
N PHE A 21 12.56 0.83 -16.63
CA PHE A 21 11.69 1.98 -16.91
C PHE A 21 11.29 2.72 -15.62
N LEU A 22 10.99 2.01 -14.54
CA LEU A 22 10.72 2.65 -13.25
C LEU A 22 11.93 3.45 -12.73
N GLN A 23 13.14 2.88 -12.82
CA GLN A 23 14.36 3.60 -12.45
C GLN A 23 14.61 4.83 -13.33
N CYS A 24 14.34 4.73 -14.64
CA CYS A 24 14.42 5.86 -15.55
C CYS A 24 13.39 6.95 -15.21
N ALA A 25 12.18 6.58 -14.79
CA ALA A 25 11.16 7.52 -14.35
C ALA A 25 11.61 8.30 -13.10
N GLN A 26 12.21 7.62 -12.11
CA GLN A 26 12.76 8.28 -10.93
C GLN A 26 13.90 9.25 -11.27
N ALA A 27 14.81 8.83 -12.16
CA ALA A 27 15.89 9.69 -12.64
C ALA A 27 15.38 10.92 -13.40
N ALA A 28 14.38 10.75 -14.27
CA ALA A 28 13.73 11.84 -14.99
C ALA A 28 13.00 12.80 -14.04
N ASN A 29 12.32 12.27 -13.01
CA ASN A 29 11.70 13.08 -11.95
C ASN A 29 12.74 13.93 -11.21
N ALA A 30 13.87 13.34 -10.81
CA ALA A 30 14.97 14.07 -10.15
C ALA A 30 15.59 15.16 -11.06
N ALA A 31 15.57 14.94 -12.38
CA ALA A 31 16.00 15.92 -13.38
C ALA A 31 14.92 16.94 -13.77
N ASN A 32 13.74 16.91 -13.16
CA ASN A 32 12.58 17.74 -13.47
C ASN A 32 12.03 17.58 -14.90
N PHE A 33 12.13 16.39 -15.48
CA PHE A 33 11.58 16.04 -16.79
C PHE A 33 10.27 15.25 -16.67
N GLU A 34 9.16 15.93 -16.35
CA GLU A 34 7.84 15.30 -16.15
C GLU A 34 7.41 14.45 -17.35
N ASN A 35 7.44 14.98 -18.57
CA ASN A 35 6.99 14.25 -19.77
C ASN A 35 7.78 12.96 -19.99
N ALA A 36 9.10 12.98 -19.74
CA ALA A 36 9.93 11.78 -19.89
C ALA A 36 9.63 10.76 -18.79
N ALA A 37 9.45 11.21 -17.54
CA ALA A 37 9.06 10.34 -16.44
C ALA A 37 7.69 9.68 -16.69
N TYR A 38 6.72 10.46 -17.18
CA TYR A 38 5.39 9.98 -17.55
C TYR A 38 5.45 8.92 -18.66
N GLU A 39 6.25 9.15 -19.71
CA GLU A 39 6.44 8.18 -20.79
C GLU A 39 7.04 6.87 -20.26
N PHE A 40 8.09 6.93 -19.44
CA PHE A 40 8.69 5.72 -18.85
C PHE A 40 7.70 4.93 -17.99
N LEU A 41 6.87 5.60 -17.18
CA LEU A 41 5.81 4.93 -16.41
C LEU A 41 4.76 4.30 -17.31
N THR A 42 4.39 4.97 -18.41
CA THR A 42 3.45 4.45 -19.39
C THR A 42 3.99 3.17 -20.04
N GLN A 43 5.27 3.15 -20.43
CA GLN A 43 5.92 1.95 -20.94
C GLN A 43 5.96 0.81 -19.91
N ALA A 44 6.24 1.13 -18.64
CA ALA A 44 6.21 0.16 -17.56
C ALA A 44 4.81 -0.45 -17.35
N PHE A 45 3.75 0.36 -17.45
CA PHE A 45 2.36 -0.11 -17.37
C PHE A 45 1.97 -0.99 -18.56
N ILE A 46 2.39 -0.65 -19.78
CA ILE A 46 2.16 -1.49 -20.97
C ILE A 46 2.84 -2.85 -20.78
N LEU A 47 4.09 -2.88 -20.32
CA LEU A 47 4.79 -4.14 -20.06
C LEU A 47 4.10 -5.00 -19.00
N TYR A 48 3.58 -4.37 -17.94
CA TYR A 48 2.76 -5.07 -16.95
C TYR A 48 1.51 -5.69 -17.57
N GLU A 49 0.76 -4.92 -18.36
CA GLU A 49 -0.49 -5.35 -18.99
C GLU A 49 -0.27 -6.49 -20.01
N ASP A 50 0.79 -6.41 -20.81
CA ASP A 50 1.01 -7.33 -21.91
C ASP A 50 1.78 -8.60 -21.50
N ASN A 51 2.65 -8.52 -20.49
CA ASN A 51 3.63 -9.59 -20.20
C ASN A 51 3.50 -10.20 -18.79
N ILE A 52 2.89 -9.50 -17.82
CA ILE A 52 2.87 -9.97 -16.42
C ILE A 52 1.50 -10.56 -16.07
N SER A 53 1.40 -11.89 -16.22
CA SER A 53 0.19 -12.67 -15.91
C SER A 53 0.28 -13.49 -14.62
N ASP A 54 1.49 -13.77 -14.12
CA ASP A 54 1.68 -14.52 -12.88
C ASP A 54 1.22 -13.71 -11.66
N SER A 55 0.36 -14.30 -10.82
CA SER A 55 -0.25 -13.60 -9.69
C SER A 55 0.77 -13.10 -8.66
N LYS A 56 1.88 -13.82 -8.43
CA LYS A 56 2.89 -13.39 -7.46
C LYS A 56 3.73 -12.25 -8.02
N GLN A 57 4.09 -12.33 -9.30
CA GLN A 57 4.78 -11.24 -9.99
C GLN A 57 3.91 -9.99 -10.07
N GLN A 58 2.61 -10.12 -10.29
CA GLN A 58 1.70 -8.97 -10.29
C GLN A 58 1.74 -8.20 -8.97
N VAL A 59 1.70 -8.90 -7.84
CA VAL A 59 1.81 -8.29 -6.51
C VAL A 59 3.14 -7.55 -6.34
N GLN A 60 4.25 -8.19 -6.73
CA GLN A 60 5.58 -7.59 -6.64
C GLN A 60 5.70 -6.33 -7.52
N VAL A 61 5.20 -6.38 -8.75
CA VAL A 61 5.25 -5.25 -9.69
C VAL A 61 4.37 -4.10 -9.22
N ILE A 62 3.17 -4.38 -8.67
CA ILE A 62 2.31 -3.34 -8.09
C ILE A 62 3.01 -2.65 -6.91
N ALA A 63 3.69 -3.41 -6.04
CA ALA A 63 4.47 -2.82 -4.95
C ALA A 63 5.60 -1.91 -5.48
N LEU A 64 6.27 -2.30 -6.58
CA LEU A 64 7.27 -1.47 -7.25
C LEU A 64 6.65 -0.19 -7.86
N PHE A 65 5.47 -0.28 -8.46
CA PHE A 65 4.73 0.89 -8.95
C PHE A 65 4.42 1.85 -7.81
N VAL A 66 3.85 1.34 -6.70
CA VAL A 66 3.55 2.16 -5.53
C VAL A 66 4.81 2.85 -5.02
N GLY A 67 5.87 2.07 -4.76
CA GLY A 67 7.14 2.58 -4.24
C GLY A 67 7.82 3.59 -5.17
N THR A 68 7.65 3.44 -6.49
CA THR A 68 8.16 4.41 -7.46
C THR A 68 7.34 5.69 -7.43
N LEU A 69 6.02 5.59 -7.54
CA LEU A 69 5.10 6.73 -7.65
C LEU A 69 5.15 7.65 -6.42
N VAL A 70 5.24 7.10 -5.20
CA VAL A 70 5.36 7.92 -3.97
C VAL A 70 6.62 8.79 -3.92
N THR A 71 7.64 8.47 -4.73
CA THR A 71 8.89 9.27 -4.82
C THR A 71 8.83 10.38 -5.86
N LEU A 72 7.76 10.44 -6.66
CA LEU A 72 7.63 11.41 -7.74
C LEU A 72 6.96 12.68 -7.21
N THR A 73 7.63 13.82 -7.39
CA THR A 73 7.20 15.11 -6.84
C THR A 73 7.15 16.20 -7.89
N ASN A 74 7.57 15.92 -9.13
CA ASN A 74 7.62 16.89 -10.22
C ASN A 74 6.43 16.85 -11.17
N PHE A 75 5.41 16.03 -10.87
CA PHE A 75 4.23 15.86 -11.72
C PHE A 75 3.17 16.91 -11.44
N THR A 76 2.41 17.28 -12.47
CA THR A 76 1.12 17.93 -12.27
C THR A 76 0.16 16.98 -11.55
N LYS A 77 -0.79 17.54 -10.77
CA LYS A 77 -1.78 16.74 -10.04
C LYS A 77 -2.59 15.83 -10.97
N GLU A 78 -2.99 16.34 -12.14
CA GLU A 78 -3.77 15.58 -13.13
C GLU A 78 -3.01 14.36 -13.70
N ASN A 79 -1.73 14.55 -14.07
CA ASN A 79 -0.91 13.45 -14.56
C ASN A 79 -0.65 12.42 -13.46
N TYR A 80 -0.35 12.89 -12.24
CA TYR A 80 -0.15 12.01 -11.09
C TYR A 80 -1.42 11.20 -10.76
N ASP A 81 -2.58 11.86 -10.72
CA ASP A 81 -3.89 11.24 -10.49
C ASP A 81 -4.19 10.13 -11.50
N THR A 82 -3.84 10.34 -12.77
CA THR A 82 -4.00 9.33 -13.82
C THR A 82 -3.17 8.08 -13.52
N LEU A 83 -1.91 8.25 -13.12
CA LEU A 83 -0.98 7.15 -12.85
C LEU A 83 -1.38 6.35 -11.60
N ILE A 84 -1.75 7.03 -10.50
CA ILE A 84 -2.16 6.37 -9.25
C ILE A 84 -3.54 5.70 -9.42
N THR A 85 -4.44 6.28 -10.22
CA THR A 85 -5.71 5.65 -10.56
C THR A 85 -5.49 4.36 -11.34
N LYS A 86 -4.56 4.33 -12.31
CA LYS A 86 -4.23 3.10 -13.03
C LYS A 86 -3.63 2.04 -12.09
N THR A 87 -2.70 2.44 -11.22
CA THR A 87 -2.05 1.54 -10.26
C THR A 87 -3.04 0.94 -9.26
N THR A 88 -3.94 1.75 -8.71
CA THR A 88 -5.00 1.27 -7.80
C THR A 88 -5.99 0.34 -8.48
N GLN A 89 -6.26 0.52 -9.78
CA GLN A 89 -7.06 -0.42 -10.57
C GLN A 89 -6.37 -1.78 -10.72
N TYR A 90 -5.04 -1.83 -10.86
CA TYR A 90 -4.31 -3.10 -10.90
C TYR A 90 -4.40 -3.85 -9.56
N ALA A 91 -4.17 -3.16 -8.43
CA ALA A 91 -4.36 -3.73 -7.10
C ALA A 91 -5.80 -4.28 -6.91
N ALA A 92 -6.80 -3.52 -7.36
CA ALA A 92 -8.20 -3.91 -7.33
C ALA A 92 -8.58 -5.08 -8.26
N LYS A 93 -7.70 -5.51 -9.16
CA LYS A 93 -7.92 -6.65 -10.08
C LYS A 93 -7.16 -7.91 -9.68
N LEU A 94 -6.34 -7.86 -8.62
CA LEU A 94 -5.66 -9.05 -8.09
C LEU A 94 -6.66 -10.15 -7.72
N LEU A 95 -6.29 -11.39 -8.04
CA LEU A 95 -7.17 -12.55 -7.93
C LEU A 95 -7.40 -12.96 -6.47
N ARG A 96 -6.33 -13.03 -5.68
CA ARG A 96 -6.39 -13.41 -4.26
C ARG A 96 -6.80 -12.21 -3.41
N LYS A 97 -7.71 -12.43 -2.47
CA LYS A 97 -8.26 -11.38 -1.62
C LYS A 97 -7.26 -10.83 -0.60
N SER A 98 -6.39 -11.68 -0.06
CA SER A 98 -5.31 -11.24 0.81
C SER A 98 -4.31 -10.34 0.06
N ASP A 99 -3.83 -10.81 -1.10
CA ASP A 99 -2.95 -10.02 -1.96
C ASP A 99 -3.60 -8.70 -2.41
N GLN A 100 -4.89 -8.72 -2.76
CA GLN A 100 -5.67 -7.54 -3.08
C GLN A 100 -5.76 -6.57 -1.90
N CYS A 101 -5.98 -7.06 -0.67
CA CYS A 101 -6.05 -6.24 0.54
C CYS A 101 -4.73 -5.52 0.79
N THR A 102 -3.62 -6.26 0.85
CA THR A 102 -2.26 -5.72 1.03
C THR A 102 -1.92 -4.69 -0.05
N ALA A 103 -2.20 -4.99 -1.33
CA ALA A 103 -1.92 -4.05 -2.42
C ALA A 103 -2.77 -2.77 -2.35
N ILE A 104 -4.04 -2.86 -1.92
CA ILE A 104 -4.90 -1.67 -1.70
C ILE A 104 -4.37 -0.84 -0.53
N CYS A 105 -3.92 -1.47 0.56
CA CYS A 105 -3.27 -0.78 1.67
C CYS A 105 -2.00 -0.04 1.20
N GLN A 106 -1.16 -0.67 0.39
CA GLN A 106 0.00 0.00 -0.21
C GLN A 106 -0.40 1.18 -1.09
N CYS A 107 -1.43 1.02 -1.95
CA CYS A 107 -1.91 2.09 -2.80
C CYS A 107 -2.47 3.30 -2.03
N SER A 108 -2.91 3.14 -0.77
CA SER A 108 -3.38 4.28 0.03
C SER A 108 -2.30 5.35 0.23
N HIS A 109 -1.02 4.97 0.23
CA HIS A 109 0.13 5.90 0.33
C HIS A 109 0.26 6.82 -0.87
N LEU A 110 -0.24 6.41 -2.05
CA LEU A 110 -0.22 7.25 -3.25
C LEU A 110 -1.07 8.50 -3.09
N PHE A 111 -2.08 8.45 -2.21
CA PHE A 111 -2.98 9.56 -1.92
C PHE A 111 -2.53 10.42 -0.74
N TRP A 112 -1.41 10.09 -0.09
CA TRP A 112 -0.88 10.85 1.05
C TRP A 112 0.64 10.99 0.98
N VAL A 113 1.08 11.88 0.10
CA VAL A 113 2.47 12.29 -0.05
C VAL A 113 2.59 13.73 0.48
N PRO A 114 3.09 13.93 1.72
CA PRO A 114 3.09 15.23 2.35
C PRO A 114 3.80 16.31 1.53
N GLY A 115 3.17 17.47 1.39
CA GLY A 115 3.68 18.60 0.60
C GLY A 115 3.55 18.46 -0.92
N PHE A 116 3.02 17.35 -1.43
CA PHE A 116 2.81 17.12 -2.87
C PHE A 116 1.37 16.73 -3.20
N HIS A 117 0.88 15.64 -2.62
CA HIS A 117 -0.43 15.07 -2.92
C HIS A 117 -1.10 14.51 -1.66
N GLU A 118 -1.98 15.31 -1.06
CA GLU A 118 -2.62 15.04 0.24
C GLU A 118 -4.15 14.95 0.10
N ASP A 119 -4.66 13.77 -0.25
CA ASP A 119 -6.08 13.47 -0.31
C ASP A 119 -6.47 12.52 0.83
N ALA A 120 -6.81 13.13 1.97
CA ALA A 120 -7.20 12.41 3.19
C ALA A 120 -8.43 11.51 2.99
N GLN A 121 -9.34 11.90 2.08
CA GLN A 121 -10.58 11.17 1.83
C GLN A 121 -10.31 9.89 1.06
N ARG A 122 -9.46 9.96 0.03
CA ARG A 122 -9.05 8.79 -0.75
C ARG A 122 -8.27 7.77 0.08
N VAL A 123 -7.43 8.22 1.00
CA VAL A 123 -6.75 7.32 1.97
C VAL A 123 -7.78 6.52 2.76
N LEU A 124 -8.77 7.20 3.35
CA LEU A 124 -9.82 6.53 4.13
C LEU A 124 -10.63 5.56 3.28
N GLU A 125 -10.99 5.94 2.05
CA GLU A 125 -11.69 5.05 1.10
C GLU A 125 -10.89 3.79 0.79
N CYS A 126 -9.57 3.92 0.57
CA CYS A 126 -8.68 2.78 0.36
C CYS A 126 -8.63 1.85 1.57
N LEU A 127 -8.46 2.40 2.78
CA LEU A 127 -8.40 1.61 4.02
C LEU A 127 -9.73 0.89 4.30
N GLN A 128 -10.86 1.58 4.12
CA GLN A 128 -12.19 0.98 4.25
C GLN A 128 -12.44 -0.12 3.21
N ARG A 129 -11.93 0.06 1.98
CA ARG A 129 -12.01 -0.96 0.94
C ARG A 129 -11.11 -2.15 1.24
N ALA A 130 -9.91 -1.92 1.79
CA ALA A 130 -9.02 -2.98 2.24
C ALA A 130 -9.68 -3.81 3.35
N LEU A 131 -10.28 -3.16 4.35
CA LEU A 131 -11.03 -3.84 5.42
C LEU A 131 -12.14 -4.73 4.87
N LYS A 132 -12.99 -4.19 4.00
CA LYS A 132 -14.05 -4.97 3.32
C LYS A 132 -13.52 -6.12 2.46
N THR A 133 -12.29 -6.00 1.98
CA THR A 133 -11.62 -7.06 1.20
C THR A 133 -11.08 -8.15 2.13
N ALA A 134 -10.47 -7.76 3.25
CA ALA A 134 -9.98 -8.66 4.28
C ALA A 134 -11.11 -9.54 4.84
N ASP A 135 -12.28 -8.95 5.15
CA ASP A 135 -13.49 -9.68 5.58
C ASP A 135 -13.94 -10.79 4.63
N ARG A 136 -13.57 -10.69 3.35
CA ARG A 136 -13.97 -11.63 2.29
C ARG A 136 -12.89 -12.66 1.99
N CYS A 137 -11.79 -12.69 2.75
CA CYS A 137 -10.78 -13.73 2.59
C CYS A 137 -11.35 -15.08 2.99
N VAL A 138 -11.14 -16.07 2.14
CA VAL A 138 -11.58 -17.45 2.36
C VAL A 138 -10.33 -18.28 2.57
N ASN A 139 -10.29 -19.11 3.62
CA ASN A 139 -9.18 -19.98 4.00
C ASN A 139 -7.93 -19.30 4.61
N GLU A 140 -7.94 -17.98 4.81
CA GLU A 140 -6.88 -17.24 5.51
C GLU A 140 -7.54 -16.43 6.64
N SER A 141 -6.89 -16.34 7.81
CA SER A 141 -7.44 -15.55 8.91
C SER A 141 -7.44 -14.06 8.53
N PRO A 142 -8.60 -13.37 8.60
CA PRO A 142 -8.67 -11.93 8.34
C PRO A 142 -7.89 -11.12 9.38
N ALA A 143 -7.64 -11.67 10.57
CA ALA A 143 -6.95 -10.97 11.65
C ALA A 143 -5.55 -10.48 11.24
N LYS A 144 -4.79 -11.28 10.48
CA LYS A 144 -3.48 -10.87 9.96
C LYS A 144 -3.58 -9.59 9.11
N LEU A 145 -4.56 -9.54 8.22
CA LEU A 145 -4.79 -8.39 7.36
C LEU A 145 -5.31 -7.18 8.15
N PHE A 146 -6.09 -7.40 9.21
CA PHE A 146 -6.53 -6.30 10.06
C PHE A 146 -5.36 -5.66 10.81
N VAL A 147 -4.43 -6.46 11.34
CA VAL A 147 -3.20 -5.95 11.97
C VAL A 147 -2.37 -5.16 10.95
N GLU A 148 -2.28 -5.62 9.70
CA GLU A 148 -1.62 -4.88 8.64
C GLU A 148 -2.33 -3.54 8.36
N ILE A 149 -3.65 -3.54 8.19
CA ILE A 149 -4.44 -2.31 8.02
C ILE A 149 -4.24 -1.36 9.21
N LEU A 150 -4.16 -1.88 10.44
CA LEU A 150 -3.95 -1.07 11.65
C LEU A 150 -2.59 -0.36 11.57
N ASN A 151 -1.54 -1.04 11.14
CA ASN A 151 -0.23 -0.43 10.95
C ASN A 151 -0.28 0.71 9.92
N HIS A 152 -1.02 0.55 8.82
CA HIS A 152 -1.25 1.63 7.86
C HIS A 152 -2.04 2.80 8.48
N CYS A 153 -3.10 2.54 9.26
CA CYS A 153 -3.83 3.57 9.98
C CYS A 153 -2.93 4.34 10.96
N VAL A 154 -2.09 3.63 11.73
CA VAL A 154 -1.12 4.26 12.65
C VAL A 154 -0.12 5.13 11.89
N PHE A 155 0.35 4.68 10.72
CA PHE A 155 1.21 5.50 9.86
C PHE A 155 0.51 6.79 9.40
N PHE A 156 -0.72 6.71 8.88
CA PHE A 156 -1.44 7.90 8.40
C PHE A 156 -1.85 8.83 9.53
N PHE A 157 -2.18 8.26 10.70
CA PHE A 157 -2.28 9.04 11.91
C PHE A 157 -0.97 9.78 12.11
N GLU A 158 0.18 9.10 12.23
CA GLU A 158 1.50 9.72 12.46
C GLU A 158 1.78 10.87 11.48
N LYS A 159 1.42 10.69 10.20
CA LYS A 159 1.51 11.70 9.14
C LYS A 159 0.40 12.75 9.11
N GLU A 160 -0.32 12.92 10.22
CA GLU A 160 -1.33 13.95 10.47
C GLU A 160 -2.49 13.96 9.45
N ASN A 161 -2.88 12.79 8.96
CA ASN A 161 -4.07 12.66 8.13
C ASN A 161 -5.33 12.97 8.96
N PRO A 162 -6.12 14.02 8.62
CA PRO A 162 -7.23 14.49 9.45
C PRO A 162 -8.38 13.49 9.56
N ASN A 163 -8.50 12.56 8.61
CA ASN A 163 -9.57 11.56 8.60
C ASN A 163 -9.24 10.34 9.47
N ILE A 164 -7.98 10.14 9.81
CA ILE A 164 -7.55 9.06 10.70
C ILE A 164 -7.37 9.66 12.09
N SER A 165 -8.41 9.59 12.93
CA SER A 165 -8.38 10.12 14.29
C SER A 165 -7.95 9.06 15.32
N ALA A 166 -7.57 9.51 16.52
CA ALA A 166 -7.30 8.60 17.64
C ALA A 166 -8.50 7.69 17.91
N LYS A 167 -9.73 8.24 17.89
CA LYS A 167 -10.98 7.48 18.02
C LYS A 167 -11.14 6.41 16.92
N TYR A 168 -10.75 6.72 15.68
CA TYR A 168 -10.81 5.75 14.59
C TYR A 168 -9.88 4.56 14.86
N ILE A 169 -8.65 4.82 15.32
CA ILE A 169 -7.70 3.77 15.70
C ILE A 169 -8.22 2.96 16.90
N SER A 170 -8.71 3.61 17.95
CA SER A 170 -9.27 2.94 19.13
C SER A 170 -10.41 1.98 18.78
N ASN A 171 -11.34 2.42 17.92
CA ASN A 171 -12.44 1.58 17.47
C ASN A 171 -11.93 0.38 16.64
N PHE A 172 -10.87 0.57 15.88
CA PHE A 172 -10.29 -0.49 15.06
C PHE A 172 -9.49 -1.50 15.90
N ILE A 173 -8.80 -1.04 16.94
CA ILE A 173 -8.16 -1.88 17.96
C ILE A 173 -9.20 -2.78 18.64
N ALA A 174 -10.32 -2.21 19.11
CA ALA A 174 -11.39 -2.99 19.74
C ALA A 174 -11.95 -4.08 18.80
N LEU A 175 -12.09 -3.79 17.50
CA LEU A 175 -12.50 -4.78 16.50
C LEU A 175 -11.47 -5.91 16.36
N ILE A 176 -10.18 -5.59 16.37
CA ILE A 176 -9.11 -6.59 16.27
C ILE A 176 -9.04 -7.45 17.53
N ASP A 177 -9.22 -6.86 18.71
CA ASP A 177 -9.26 -7.59 19.99
C ASP A 177 -10.37 -8.65 19.99
N GLU A 178 -11.57 -8.31 19.51
CA GLU A 178 -12.68 -9.25 19.37
C GLU A 178 -12.34 -10.40 18.42
N GLN A 179 -11.70 -10.10 17.28
CA GLN A 179 -11.29 -11.12 16.31
C GLN A 179 -10.20 -12.06 16.86
N ILE A 180 -9.15 -11.51 17.47
CA ILE A 180 -8.06 -12.32 18.05
C ILE A 180 -8.59 -13.19 19.19
N SER A 181 -9.44 -12.64 20.06
CA SER A 181 -10.07 -13.41 21.15
C SER A 181 -10.91 -14.57 20.63
N SER A 182 -11.59 -14.40 19.49
CA SER A 182 -12.34 -15.50 18.86
C SER A 182 -11.43 -16.58 18.29
N MET A 183 -10.26 -16.21 17.75
CA MET A 183 -9.28 -17.15 17.19
C MET A 183 -8.60 -18.02 18.24
N ASP A 184 -8.26 -17.46 19.40
CA ASP A 184 -7.60 -18.19 20.49
C ASP A 184 -8.48 -19.35 21.02
N THR A 185 -9.79 -19.33 20.75
CA THR A 185 -10.71 -20.43 21.10
C THR A 185 -10.70 -21.58 20.08
N GLU A 186 -10.21 -21.34 18.86
CA GLU A 186 -10.21 -22.28 17.73
C GLU A 186 -8.78 -22.70 17.34
N LYS A 187 -8.16 -23.52 18.21
CA LYS A 187 -6.86 -24.21 18.06
C LYS A 187 -5.60 -23.35 18.23
N ASP A 188 -4.73 -23.83 19.13
CA ASP A 188 -3.29 -23.54 19.16
C ASP A 188 -2.66 -23.86 17.79
N SER A 189 -2.54 -22.84 16.94
CA SER A 189 -1.77 -22.91 15.70
C SER A 189 -0.64 -21.89 15.74
N ASP A 190 0.52 -22.24 15.18
CA ASP A 190 1.68 -21.33 15.12
C ASP A 190 1.32 -19.99 14.45
N GLU A 191 0.37 -20.00 13.51
CA GLU A 191 -0.12 -18.80 12.81
C GLU A 191 -0.88 -17.84 13.74
N ALA A 192 -1.71 -18.35 14.66
CA ALA A 192 -2.41 -17.51 15.63
C ALA A 192 -1.42 -16.82 16.58
N ALA A 193 -0.40 -17.54 17.03
CA ALA A 193 0.66 -17.00 17.88
C ALA A 193 1.47 -15.88 17.17
N GLU A 194 1.78 -16.05 15.88
CA GLU A 194 2.44 -15.03 15.07
C GLU A 194 1.59 -13.76 14.91
N ILE A 195 0.29 -13.91 14.63
CA ILE A 195 -0.64 -12.78 14.47
C ILE A 195 -0.77 -12.02 15.80
N SER A 196 -0.99 -12.74 16.90
CA SER A 196 -1.09 -12.15 18.24
C SER A 196 0.20 -11.42 18.58
N LYS A 197 1.38 -12.00 18.30
CA LYS A 197 2.66 -11.32 18.52
C LYS A 197 2.76 -10.01 17.72
N ALA A 198 2.50 -10.05 16.41
CA ALA A 198 2.56 -8.87 15.56
C ALA A 198 1.61 -7.76 16.04
N TYR A 199 0.41 -8.14 16.48
CA TYR A 199 -0.55 -7.20 17.05
C TYR A 199 -0.05 -6.56 18.35
N HIS A 200 0.49 -7.36 19.28
CA HIS A 200 1.05 -6.85 20.54
C HIS A 200 2.23 -5.91 20.29
N GLU A 201 3.05 -6.15 19.27
CA GLU A 201 4.13 -5.24 18.86
C GLU A 201 3.57 -3.88 18.38
N THR A 202 2.51 -3.88 17.57
CA THR A 202 1.82 -2.64 17.17
C THR A 202 1.24 -1.89 18.37
N ILE A 203 0.60 -2.60 19.30
CA ILE A 203 0.07 -2.02 20.53
C ILE A 203 1.19 -1.43 21.41
N ALA A 204 2.31 -2.15 21.55
CA ALA A 204 3.47 -1.68 22.29
C ALA A 204 4.06 -0.40 21.66
N TYR A 205 4.11 -0.32 20.33
CA TYR A 205 4.51 0.89 19.61
C TYR A 205 3.61 2.08 19.93
N ILE A 206 2.28 1.91 19.88
CA ILE A 206 1.31 2.97 20.21
C ILE A 206 1.49 3.43 21.67
N LYS A 207 1.66 2.50 22.61
CA LYS A 207 1.90 2.80 24.04
C LYS A 207 3.24 3.52 24.27
N GLN A 208 4.28 3.15 23.53
CA GLN A 208 5.56 3.85 23.58
C GLN A 208 5.43 5.29 23.09
N LYS A 209 4.71 5.49 21.98
CA LYS A 209 4.47 6.83 21.40
C LYS A 209 3.58 7.71 22.29
N SER A 210 2.63 7.15 23.04
CA SER A 210 1.78 7.94 23.96
C SER A 210 2.56 8.53 25.14
N ALA A 211 3.73 8.00 25.46
CA ALA A 211 4.63 8.59 26.44
C ALA A 211 5.31 9.88 25.93
N THR A 212 5.52 9.98 24.61
CA THR A 212 6.24 11.11 23.98
C THR A 212 5.33 12.11 23.28
N GLU A 213 4.18 11.68 22.77
CA GLU A 213 3.29 12.47 21.91
C GLU A 213 1.85 12.48 22.46
N GLU A 214 1.32 13.68 22.74
CA GLU A 214 0.01 13.84 23.41
C GLU A 214 -1.15 13.20 22.63
N ARG A 215 -1.14 13.36 21.31
CA ARG A 215 -2.15 12.79 20.39
C ARG A 215 -2.28 11.27 20.49
N TYR A 216 -1.21 10.55 20.85
CA TYR A 216 -1.27 9.10 21.03
C TYR A 216 -1.93 8.70 22.36
N LYS A 217 -2.03 9.60 23.34
CA LYS A 217 -2.73 9.33 24.61
C LYS A 217 -4.25 9.26 24.46
N GLU A 218 -4.78 9.83 23.39
CA GLU A 218 -6.20 9.74 23.05
C GLU A 218 -6.58 8.38 22.43
N ILE A 219 -5.59 7.58 22.03
CA ILE A 219 -5.83 6.22 21.53
C ILE A 219 -6.05 5.31 22.73
N ALA A 220 -7.21 4.69 22.78
CA ALA A 220 -7.54 3.65 23.75
C ALA A 220 -7.00 2.32 23.24
N VAL A 221 -6.18 1.68 24.07
CA VAL A 221 -5.46 0.42 23.82
C VAL A 221 -5.50 -0.45 25.07
#